data_AF-A0A9C7Z6M6-F1
#
_entry.id   AF-A0A9C7Z6M6-F1
#
_cell.length_a   1.000
_cell.length_b   1.000
_cell.length_c   1.000
_cell.angle_alpha   90.00
_cell.angle_beta   90.00
_cell.angle_gamma   90.00
#
_symmetry.space_group_name_H-M   'P 1'
#
loop_
_entity.id
_entity.type
_entity.pdbx_description
1 polymer ?
#
loop_
_entity_poly.entity_id
_entity_poly.type
_entity_poly.pdbx_seq_one_letter_code
_entity_poly.pdbx_strand_id
1 'polypeptide(L)' 'MRLAKVDTEIAGLIKKAQQDKDVLAIIIFGSRARDDAGPTSDLDVCIVLQPKDYDDLKLSRKRL' A
#
# COMPACT_ATOMS: atom_id res chain seq x y z
N MET A 1 -7.64 -7.98 19.36
CA MET A 1 -6.56 -6.95 19.35
C MET A 1 -5.62 -7.04 18.12
N ARG A 2 -5.95 -7.80 17.06
CA ARG A 2 -5.08 -8.01 15.86
C ARG A 2 -5.51 -7.21 14.62
N LEU A 3 -6.82 -6.95 14.47
CA LEU A 3 -7.38 -6.01 13.48
C LEU A 3 -6.75 -4.62 13.63
N ALA A 4 -6.70 -4.10 14.87
CA ALA A 4 -6.10 -2.80 15.17
C ALA A 4 -4.64 -2.61 14.70
N LYS A 5 -3.84 -3.68 14.59
CA LYS A 5 -2.44 -3.57 14.12
C LYS A 5 -2.38 -3.39 12.60
N VAL A 6 -3.13 -4.19 11.85
CA VAL A 6 -3.22 -4.07 10.39
C VAL A 6 -3.84 -2.73 10.01
N ASP A 7 -4.86 -2.29 10.75
CA ASP A 7 -5.48 -0.97 10.56
C ASP A 7 -4.47 0.17 10.79
N THR A 8 -3.55 0.01 11.75
CA THR A 8 -2.48 0.98 12.01
C THR A 8 -1.41 0.99 10.91
N GLU A 9 -1.00 -0.19 10.41
CA GLU A 9 -0.03 -0.30 9.32
C GLU A 9 -0.59 0.29 8.01
N ILE A 10 -1.86 0.00 7.71
CA ILE A 10 -2.59 0.59 6.58
C ILE A 10 -2.69 2.11 6.74
N ALA A 11 -3.05 2.61 7.92
CA ALA A 11 -3.13 4.04 8.18
C ALA A 11 -1.77 4.74 7.96
N GLY A 12 -0.67 4.11 8.35
CA GLY A 12 0.69 4.60 8.10
C GLY A 12 1.03 4.68 6.61
N LEU A 13 0.69 3.64 5.85
CA LEU A 13 0.86 3.60 4.39
C LEU A 13 0.03 4.69 3.71
N ILE A 14 -1.26 4.81 4.06
CA ILE A 14 -2.16 5.83 3.52
C ILE A 14 -1.62 7.24 3.78
N LYS A 15 -1.15 7.50 5.01
CA LYS A 15 -0.62 8.82 5.37
C LYS A 15 0.60 9.21 4.53
N LYS A 16 1.52 8.27 4.27
CA LYS A 16 2.69 8.54 3.42
C LYS A 16 2.28 8.70 1.95
N ALA A 17 1.37 7.87 1.45
CA ALA A 17 0.84 7.99 0.10
C ALA A 17 0.13 9.34 -0.14
N GLN A 18 -0.65 9.82 0.84
CA GLN A 18 -1.30 11.14 0.76
C GLN A 18 -0.30 12.32 0.68
N GLN A 19 0.90 12.14 1.21
CA GLN A 19 1.98 13.14 1.16
C GLN A 19 2.82 13.05 -0.11
N ASP A 20 2.67 11.95 -0.87
CA ASP A 20 3.44 11.68 -2.07
C ASP A 20 2.67 12.13 -3.31
N LYS A 21 3.13 13.22 -3.92
CA LYS A 21 2.49 13.82 -5.11
C LYS A 21 2.44 12.89 -6.31
N ASP A 22 3.28 11.85 -6.32
CA ASP A 22 3.32 10.89 -7.40
C ASP A 22 2.29 9.77 -7.24
N VAL A 23 1.70 9.61 -6.05
CA VAL A 23 0.70 8.58 -5.79
C VAL A 23 -0.69 9.11 -6.13
N LEU A 24 -1.42 8.35 -6.94
CA LEU A 24 -2.81 8.63 -7.33
C LEU A 24 -3.79 7.84 -6.46
N ALA A 25 -3.50 6.57 -6.20
CA ALA A 25 -4.37 5.69 -5.41
C ALA A 25 -3.59 4.53 -4.79
N ILE A 26 -4.17 3.92 -3.76
CA ILE A 26 -3.79 2.60 -3.24
C ILE A 26 -4.97 1.66 -3.46
N ILE A 27 -4.72 0.51 -4.07
CA ILE A 27 -5.70 -0.56 -4.23
C ILE A 27 -5.27 -1.74 -3.36
N ILE A 28 -6.14 -2.15 -2.44
CA ILE A 28 -5.93 -3.34 -1.62
C ILE A 28 -6.49 -4.55 -2.38
N PHE A 29 -5.72 -5.62 -2.44
CA PHE A 29 -6.13 -6.88 -3.05
C PHE A 29 -5.72 -8.07 -2.18
N GLY A 30 -5.81 -9.28 -2.73
CA GLY A 30 -5.39 -10.49 -2.03
C GLY A 30 -6.39 -10.98 -1.00
N SER A 31 -5.91 -11.83 -0.08
CA SER A 31 -6.76 -12.54 0.91
C SER A 31 -7.53 -11.59 1.82
N ARG A 32 -6.93 -10.46 2.21
CA ARG A 32 -7.56 -9.43 3.06
C ARG A 32 -8.69 -8.66 2.38
N ALA A 33 -8.62 -8.49 1.06
CA ALA A 33 -9.71 -7.85 0.31
C ALA A 33 -10.91 -8.79 0.08
N ARG A 34 -10.73 -10.11 0.27
CA ARG A 34 -11.76 -11.14 0.05
C ARG A 34 -12.32 -11.73 1.35
N ASP A 35 -11.97 -11.17 2.50
CA ASP A 35 -12.30 -11.70 3.83
C ASP A 35 -11.83 -13.16 4.07
N ASP A 36 -10.77 -13.59 3.37
CA ASP A 36 -10.18 -14.94 3.43
C ASP A 36 -8.78 -14.91 4.05
N ALA A 37 -8.48 -13.90 4.85
CA ALA A 37 -7.18 -13.71 5.47
C ALA A 37 -7.06 -14.47 6.80
N GLY A 38 -5.97 -15.24 6.95
CA GLY A 38 -5.61 -15.90 8.19
C GLY A 38 -4.70 -15.06 9.09
N PRO A 39 -4.37 -15.55 10.31
CA PRO A 39 -3.52 -14.83 11.26
C PRO A 39 -2.10 -14.51 10.76
N THR A 40 -1.62 -15.26 9.77
CA THR A 40 -0.29 -15.13 9.15
C THR A 40 -0.32 -14.48 7.78
N SER A 41 -1.49 -14.14 7.25
CA SER A 41 -1.60 -13.47 5.95
C SER A 41 -0.89 -12.11 5.99
N ASP A 42 -0.30 -11.75 4.86
CA ASP A 42 0.25 -10.42 4.58
C ASP A 42 -0.81 -9.52 3.92
N LEU A 43 -0.41 -8.29 3.59
CA LEU A 43 -1.27 -7.28 2.96
C LEU A 43 -0.74 -7.02 1.56
N ASP A 44 -1.55 -7.34 0.56
CA ASP A 44 -1.23 -7.04 -0.83
C ASP A 44 -1.77 -5.65 -1.21
N VAL A 45 -0.89 -4.80 -1.73
CA VAL A 45 -1.24 -3.44 -2.16
C VAL A 45 -0.66 -3.13 -3.54
N CYS A 46 -1.46 -2.45 -4.37
CA CYS A 46 -1.02 -1.86 -5.62
C CYS A 46 -1.03 -0.34 -5.45
N ILE A 47 0.13 0.29 -5.68
CA ILE A 47 0.27 1.75 -5.65
C ILE A 47 0.12 2.25 -7.08
N VAL A 48 -0.95 2.98 -7.34
CA VAL A 48 -1.17 3.62 -8.63
C VAL A 48 -0.46 4.97 -8.61
N LEU A 49 0.38 5.21 -9.61
CA LEU A 49 1.15 6.43 -9.73
C LEU A 49 0.55 7.36 -10.80
N GLN A 50 0.83 8.66 -10.69
CA GLN A 50 0.52 9.64 -11.73
C GLN A 50 1.18 9.22 -13.07
N PRO A 51 0.52 9.40 -14.23
CA PRO A 51 1.12 9.07 -15.52
C PRO A 51 2.26 10.06 -15.84
N LYS A 52 3.50 9.59 -15.75
CA LYS A 52 4.71 10.30 -16.15
C LYS A 52 5.86 9.31 -16.36
N ASP A 53 6.98 9.80 -16.89
CA ASP A 53 8.20 8.99 -16.97
C ASP A 53 8.83 8.84 -15.59
N TYR A 54 9.06 7.59 -15.21
CA TYR A 54 9.76 7.23 -13.99
C TYR A 54 11.06 6.54 -14.33
N ASP A 55 12.11 6.89 -13.60
CA ASP A 55 13.36 6.16 -13.63
C ASP A 55 13.23 4.87 -12.80
N ASP A 56 13.55 3.72 -13.39
CA ASP A 56 13.39 2.40 -12.77
C ASP A 56 14.19 2.28 -11.45
N LEU A 57 15.38 2.89 -11.41
CA LEU A 57 16.21 2.89 -10.21
C LEU A 57 15.61 3.77 -9.11
N LYS A 58 14.98 4.89 -9.48
CA LYS A 58 14.24 5.74 -8.55
C LYS A 58 12.98 5.04 -8.02
N LEU A 59 12.26 4.30 -8.87
CA LEU A 59 11.09 3.51 -8.45
C LEU A 59 11.48 2.37 -7.50
N SER A 60 12.52 1.60 -7.81
CA SER A 60 12.97 0.51 -6.94
C SER A 60 13.42 0.97 -5.55
N ARG A 61 13.81 2.24 -5.42
CA ARG A 61 14.21 2.87 -4.15
C ARG A 61 13.07 3.59 -3.45
N LYS A 62 11.90 3.75 -4.08
CA LYS A 62 10.76 4.45 -3.50
C LYS A 62 10.23 3.66 -2.32
N ARG A 63 10.19 4.28 -1.14
CA ARG A 63 9.70 3.68 0.10
C ARG A 63 8.49 4.46 0.59
N LEU A 64 7.34 3.78 0.63
CA LEU A 64 6.16 4.23 1.37
C LEU A 64 6.14 3.65 2.78
#